data_AF-A0AAV4FRM3-F1
#
_entry.id   AF-A0AAV4FRM3-F1
#
_cell.length_a   1.000
_cell.length_b   1.000
_cell.length_c   1.000
_cell.angle_alpha   90.00
_cell.angle_beta   90.00
_cell.angle_gamma   90.00
#
_symmetry.space_group_name_H-M   'P 1'
#
loop_
_entity.id
_entity.type
_entity.pdbx_description
1 polymer ?
#
loop_
_entity_poly.entity_id
_entity_poly.type
_entity_poly.pdbx_seq_one_letter_code
_entity_poly.pdbx_strand_id
1 'polypeptide(L)'
;MKKFQMPIRYDASNISKEYCIEVSNKFEALNAATEEIRPEELANKAKEIFTEASKHLKTKQQKKQKWLSDEALQKMQERRMAKSKGLHHEDYKKKVREVKQIIRRDKKKYTEDKCEQIENNFSKKNRSRDAYNIIKNLTKTFQPKSIVIKDENGNVLTESGQILDRWKRYSENMFANTSEPKQTAVDNKERYTDTELEPLRSEVEWATNSLKDRKSPGCDEITA
;
A
#
# COMPACT_ATOMS: atom_id res chain seq x y z
N MET A 1 -8.80 -11.85 20.03
CA MET A 1 -8.38 -11.30 18.73
C MET A 1 -8.62 -12.32 17.63
N LYS A 2 -9.64 -12.14 16.77
CA LYS A 2 -9.87 -13.01 15.60
C LYS A 2 -8.74 -12.77 14.60
N LYS A 3 -7.98 -13.81 14.22
CA LYS A 3 -6.92 -13.70 13.22
C LYS A 3 -7.55 -13.27 11.90
N PHE A 4 -7.14 -12.13 11.37
CA PHE A 4 -7.58 -11.67 10.04
C PHE A 4 -7.07 -12.68 9.01
N GLN A 5 -7.98 -13.49 8.47
CA GLN A 5 -7.64 -14.52 7.50
C GLN A 5 -7.60 -13.84 6.13
N MET A 6 -6.41 -13.80 5.53
CA MET A 6 -6.23 -13.17 4.21
C MET A 6 -7.18 -13.82 3.19
N PRO A 7 -7.84 -13.03 2.32
CA PRO A 7 -8.75 -13.58 1.33
C PRO A 7 -8.00 -14.52 0.38
N ILE A 8 -8.57 -15.71 0.15
CA ILE A 8 -8.05 -16.69 -0.80
C ILE A 8 -8.22 -16.10 -2.20
N ARG A 9 -7.12 -16.03 -2.96
CA ARG A 9 -7.12 -15.54 -4.35
C ARG A 9 -6.98 -16.72 -5.29
N TYR A 10 -7.93 -16.87 -6.20
CA TYR A 10 -7.92 -17.90 -7.24
C TYR A 10 -7.20 -17.39 -8.49
N ASP A 11 -6.58 -18.30 -9.24
CA ASP A 11 -5.90 -17.94 -10.48
C ASP A 11 -6.86 -17.96 -11.67
N ALA A 12 -7.45 -16.80 -11.98
CA ALA A 12 -8.46 -16.68 -13.04
C ALA A 12 -7.91 -16.90 -14.46
N SER A 13 -6.59 -16.88 -14.64
CA SER A 13 -5.92 -17.11 -15.93
C SER A 13 -5.81 -18.57 -16.34
N ASN A 14 -6.07 -19.52 -15.43
CA ASN A 14 -5.93 -20.96 -15.68
C ASN A 14 -7.20 -21.72 -15.30
N ILE A 15 -8.33 -21.20 -15.78
CA ILE A 15 -9.64 -21.83 -15.62
C ILE A 15 -9.84 -22.80 -16.79
N SER A 16 -10.20 -24.06 -16.51
CA SER A 16 -10.47 -25.05 -17.56
C SER A 16 -11.69 -24.65 -18.39
N LYS A 17 -11.63 -24.85 -19.71
CA LYS A 17 -12.80 -24.62 -20.59
C LYS A 17 -13.99 -25.48 -20.20
N GLU A 18 -13.74 -26.71 -19.75
CA GLU A 18 -14.75 -27.64 -19.24
C GLU A 18 -15.47 -27.08 -18.01
N TYR A 19 -14.72 -26.40 -17.13
CA TYR A 19 -15.28 -25.75 -15.94
C TYR A 19 -16.16 -24.54 -16.29
N CYS A 20 -15.77 -23.74 -17.29
CA CYS A 20 -16.63 -22.64 -17.76
C CYS A 20 -17.97 -23.16 -18.30
N ILE A 21 -17.94 -24.28 -19.03
CA ILE A 21 -19.15 -24.93 -19.56
C ILE A 21 -20.00 -25.49 -18.42
N GLU A 22 -19.40 -26.19 -17.45
CA GLU A 22 -20.12 -26.74 -16.30
C GLU A 22 -20.81 -25.65 -15.47
N VAL A 23 -20.11 -24.56 -15.17
CA VAL A 23 -20.67 -23.42 -14.43
C VAL A 23 -21.80 -22.77 -15.24
N SER A 24 -21.61 -22.56 -16.54
CA SER A 24 -22.66 -22.00 -17.41
C SER A 24 -23.92 -22.86 -17.40
N ASN A 25 -23.76 -24.18 -17.58
CA ASN A 25 -24.88 -25.13 -17.60
C ASN A 25 -25.61 -25.17 -16.25
N LYS A 26 -24.87 -25.12 -15.13
CA LYS A 26 -25.46 -25.08 -13.78
C LYS A 26 -26.24 -23.78 -13.53
N PHE A 27 -25.72 -22.63 -13.95
CA PHE A 27 -26.42 -21.34 -13.84
C PHE A 27 -27.63 -21.24 -14.77
N GLU A 28 -27.55 -21.81 -15.96
CA GLU A 28 -28.66 -21.86 -16.92
C GLU A 28 -29.82 -22.71 -16.38
N ALA A 29 -29.52 -23.85 -15.75
CA ALA A 29 -30.51 -24.67 -15.05
C ALA A 29 -31.18 -23.94 -13.87
N LEU A 30 -30.46 -23.04 -13.19
CA LEU A 30 -31.01 -22.23 -12.10
C LEU A 30 -31.86 -21.06 -12.60
N ASN A 31 -31.51 -20.45 -13.73
CA ASN A 31 -32.32 -19.40 -14.36
C ASN A 31 -33.60 -19.95 -14.99
N ALA A 32 -33.60 -21.22 -15.42
CA ALA A 32 -34.79 -21.92 -15.93
C ALA A 32 -35.77 -22.33 -14.81
N ALA A 33 -35.30 -22.45 -13.57
CA ALA A 33 -36.15 -22.70 -12.40
C ALA A 33 -36.87 -21.40 -12.00
N THR A 34 -38.02 -21.18 -12.63
CA THR A 34 -38.98 -20.09 -12.37
C THR A 34 -39.80 -20.33 -11.09
N GLU A 35 -39.12 -20.60 -9.98
CA GLU A 35 -39.76 -20.62 -8.67
C GLU A 35 -39.36 -19.36 -7.90
N GLU A 36 -40.33 -18.69 -7.27
CA GLU A 36 -40.13 -17.53 -6.38
C GLU A 36 -39.33 -17.95 -5.13
N ILE A 37 -38.05 -18.23 -5.33
CA ILE A 37 -37.14 -18.65 -4.27
C ILE A 37 -36.87 -17.43 -3.39
N ARG A 38 -37.07 -17.57 -2.07
CA ARG A 38 -36.78 -16.52 -1.09
C ARG A 38 -35.33 -16.03 -1.23
N PRO A 39 -35.05 -14.72 -1.07
CA PRO A 39 -33.70 -14.16 -1.25
C PRO A 39 -32.60 -14.85 -0.42
N GLU A 40 -32.93 -15.36 0.77
CA GLU A 40 -31.98 -16.08 1.62
C GLU A 40 -31.61 -17.46 1.07
N GLU A 41 -32.56 -18.19 0.50
CA GLU A 41 -32.33 -19.50 -0.12
C GLU A 41 -31.52 -19.36 -1.42
N LEU A 42 -31.77 -18.30 -2.18
CA LEU A 42 -30.97 -17.95 -3.36
C LEU A 42 -29.53 -17.59 -2.98
N ALA A 43 -29.34 -16.83 -1.90
CA ALA A 43 -28.01 -16.51 -1.39
C ALA A 43 -27.26 -17.76 -0.90
N ASN A 44 -27.95 -18.74 -0.31
CA ASN A 44 -27.35 -19.99 0.14
C ASN A 44 -27.00 -20.91 -1.03
N LYS A 45 -27.88 -21.07 -2.03
CA LYS A 45 -27.58 -21.78 -3.29
C LYS A 45 -26.39 -21.14 -4.02
N ALA A 46 -26.36 -19.81 -4.10
CA ALA A 46 -25.22 -19.09 -4.69
C ALA A 46 -23.92 -19.39 -3.93
N LYS A 47 -23.93 -19.33 -2.59
CA LYS A 47 -22.76 -19.70 -1.77
C LYS A 47 -22.32 -21.14 -2.04
N GLU A 48 -23.25 -22.08 -2.13
CA GLU A 48 -22.96 -23.49 -2.37
C GLU A 48 -22.28 -23.69 -3.73
N ILE A 49 -22.84 -23.11 -4.78
CA ILE A 49 -22.24 -23.08 -6.13
C ILE A 49 -20.85 -22.46 -6.07
N PHE A 50 -20.68 -21.31 -5.40
CA PHE A 50 -19.37 -20.67 -5.23
C PHE A 50 -18.38 -21.57 -4.49
N THR A 51 -18.81 -22.32 -3.47
CA THR A 51 -17.93 -23.24 -2.75
C THR A 51 -17.56 -24.46 -3.58
N GLU A 52 -18.48 -25.04 -4.35
CA GLU A 52 -18.17 -26.12 -5.29
C GLU A 52 -17.23 -25.64 -6.39
N ALA A 53 -17.58 -24.52 -7.03
CA ALA A 53 -16.77 -23.80 -8.00
C ALA A 53 -15.33 -23.59 -7.50
N SER A 54 -15.20 -23.15 -6.24
CA SER A 54 -13.90 -22.90 -5.63
C SER A 54 -13.02 -24.13 -5.46
N LYS A 55 -13.58 -25.35 -5.40
CA LYS A 55 -12.80 -26.60 -5.30
C LYS A 55 -12.07 -26.92 -6.59
N HIS A 56 -12.63 -26.52 -7.74
CA HIS A 56 -12.04 -26.75 -9.06
C HIS A 56 -11.03 -25.66 -9.45
N LEU A 57 -11.06 -24.51 -8.77
CA LEU A 57 -10.13 -23.42 -9.01
C LEU A 57 -8.79 -23.64 -8.29
N LYS A 58 -7.67 -23.53 -9.01
CA LYS A 58 -6.34 -23.57 -8.40
C LYS A 58 -6.13 -22.32 -7.54
N THR A 59 -5.84 -22.51 -6.25
CA THR A 59 -5.48 -21.41 -5.36
C THR A 59 -4.14 -20.82 -5.79
N LYS A 60 -4.09 -19.50 -6.02
CA LYS A 60 -2.85 -18.81 -6.36
C LYS A 60 -1.97 -18.75 -5.13
N GLN A 61 -0.83 -19.44 -5.17
CA GLN A 61 0.19 -19.25 -4.13
C GLN A 61 0.77 -17.85 -4.27
N GLN A 62 0.33 -16.93 -3.40
CA GLN A 62 0.93 -15.61 -3.30
C GLN A 62 2.40 -15.77 -2.89
N LYS A 63 3.32 -15.43 -3.79
CA LYS A 63 4.75 -15.32 -3.46
C LYS A 63 4.89 -14.23 -2.40
N LYS A 64 5.02 -14.62 -1.12
CA LYS A 64 5.22 -13.69 0.00
C LYS A 64 6.47 -12.83 -0.19
N GLN A 65 7.42 -13.30 -1.00
CA GLN A 65 8.68 -12.67 -1.31
C GLN A 65 8.93 -12.80 -2.82
N LYS A 66 9.06 -11.68 -3.53
CA LYS A 66 9.21 -11.65 -5.00
C LYS A 66 10.51 -12.29 -5.50
N TRP A 67 11.52 -12.40 -4.64
CA TRP A 67 12.85 -12.94 -4.96
C TRP A 67 12.94 -14.46 -4.86
N LEU A 68 11.89 -15.12 -4.37
CA LEU A 68 11.90 -16.55 -4.13
C LEU A 68 11.53 -17.32 -5.40
N SER A 69 12.35 -18.32 -5.77
CA SER A 69 12.13 -19.16 -6.95
C SER A 69 10.90 -20.07 -6.79
N ASP A 70 10.32 -20.48 -7.92
CA ASP A 70 9.25 -21.48 -7.95
C ASP A 70 9.73 -22.85 -7.47
N GLU A 71 11.00 -23.18 -7.70
CA GLU A 71 11.66 -24.38 -7.14
C GLU A 71 11.63 -24.36 -5.60
N ALA A 72 11.93 -23.22 -4.98
CA ALA A 72 11.91 -23.07 -3.53
C ALA A 72 10.49 -23.22 -2.96
N LEU A 73 9.47 -22.77 -3.69
CA LEU A 73 8.06 -22.94 -3.31
C LEU A 73 7.65 -24.41 -3.36
N GLN A 74 8.02 -25.13 -4.42
CA GLN A 74 7.78 -26.56 -4.55
C GLN A 74 8.45 -27.34 -3.40
N LYS A 75 9.73 -27.10 -3.14
CA LYS A 75 10.46 -27.75 -2.03
C LYS A 75 9.90 -27.40 -0.65
N MET A 76 9.41 -26.18 -0.45
CA MET A 76 8.69 -25.82 0.78
C MET A 76 7.37 -26.57 0.92
N GLN A 77 6.65 -26.78 -0.18
CA GLN A 77 5.41 -27.55 -0.18
C GLN A 77 5.69 -29.03 0.09
N GLU A 78 6.72 -29.62 -0.53
CA GLU A 78 7.18 -30.97 -0.23
C GLU A 78 7.52 -31.15 1.26
N ARG A 79 8.18 -30.16 1.87
CA ARG A 79 8.45 -30.16 3.32
C ARG A 79 7.16 -30.12 4.14
N ARG A 80 6.15 -29.33 3.75
CA ARG A 80 4.85 -29.30 4.44
C ARG A 80 4.14 -30.65 4.35
N MET A 81 4.13 -31.25 3.17
CA MET A 81 3.54 -32.58 2.94
C MET A 81 4.28 -33.68 3.70
N ALA A 82 5.61 -33.60 3.80
CA ALA A 82 6.40 -34.52 4.60
C ALA A 82 6.07 -34.41 6.11
N LYS A 83 5.81 -33.20 6.61
CA LYS A 83 5.39 -32.97 8.00
C LYS A 83 3.99 -33.53 8.27
N SER A 84 3.05 -33.36 7.34
CA SER A 84 1.68 -33.87 7.51
C SER A 84 1.59 -35.39 7.42
N LYS A 85 2.48 -36.04 6.64
CA LYS A 85 2.56 -37.50 6.50
C LYS A 85 3.32 -38.21 7.62
N GLY A 86 3.83 -37.48 8.63
CA GLY A 86 4.57 -38.09 9.74
C GLY A 86 5.88 -38.77 9.33
N LEU A 87 6.58 -38.22 8.33
CA LEU A 87 7.83 -38.81 7.81
C LEU A 87 8.91 -38.94 8.91
N HIS A 88 9.73 -39.99 8.84
CA HIS A 88 10.87 -40.21 9.74
C HIS A 88 11.74 -38.95 9.92
N HIS A 89 12.18 -38.71 11.16
CA HIS A 89 12.86 -37.49 11.59
C HIS A 89 14.08 -37.11 10.74
N GLU A 90 14.87 -38.10 10.30
CA GLU A 90 16.11 -37.86 9.54
C GLU A 90 15.85 -37.39 8.09
N ASP A 91 14.87 -37.97 7.39
CA ASP A 91 14.51 -37.52 6.05
C ASP A 91 13.83 -36.14 6.07
N TYR A 92 13.07 -35.86 7.13
CA TYR A 92 12.52 -34.52 7.36
C TYR A 92 13.65 -33.49 7.58
N LYS A 93 14.69 -33.81 8.37
CA LYS A 93 15.85 -32.94 8.55
C LYS A 93 16.57 -32.66 7.22
N LYS A 94 16.77 -33.67 6.38
CA LYS A 94 17.39 -33.50 5.04
C LYS A 94 16.58 -32.52 4.20
N LYS A 95 15.25 -32.70 4.09
CA LYS A 95 14.35 -31.77 3.38
C LYS A 95 14.39 -30.35 3.94
N VAL A 96 14.49 -30.19 5.26
CA VAL A 96 14.64 -28.86 5.89
C VAL A 96 15.97 -28.21 5.49
N ARG A 97 17.08 -28.96 5.43
CA ARG A 97 18.39 -28.45 5.00
C ARG A 97 18.36 -28.03 3.54
N GLU A 98 17.82 -28.85 2.66
CA GLU A 98 17.66 -28.55 1.23
C GLU A 98 16.87 -27.25 1.01
N VAL A 99 15.69 -27.14 1.65
CA VAL A 99 14.87 -25.92 1.58
C VAL A 99 15.65 -24.70 2.06
N LYS A 100 16.38 -24.80 3.17
CA LYS A 100 17.21 -23.68 3.67
C LYS A 100 18.33 -23.33 2.69
N GLN A 101 18.95 -24.30 2.03
CA GLN A 101 20.01 -24.07 1.05
C GLN A 101 19.49 -23.32 -0.17
N ILE A 102 18.33 -23.73 -0.71
CA ILE A 102 17.70 -23.06 -1.85
C ILE A 102 17.31 -21.62 -1.47
N ILE A 103 16.68 -21.42 -0.31
CA ILE A 103 16.31 -20.07 0.16
C ILE A 103 17.54 -19.17 0.30
N ARG A 104 18.66 -19.68 0.82
CA ARG A 104 19.91 -18.90 0.93
C ARG A 104 20.49 -18.56 -0.44
N ARG A 105 20.46 -19.51 -1.38
CA ARG A 105 20.91 -19.31 -2.76
C ARG A 105 20.10 -18.23 -3.45
N ASP A 106 18.77 -18.31 -3.38
CA ASP A 106 17.86 -17.33 -3.98
C ASP A 106 18.06 -15.95 -3.37
N LYS A 107 18.20 -15.87 -2.04
CA LYS A 107 18.47 -14.61 -1.35
C LYS A 107 19.82 -13.99 -1.78
N LYS A 108 20.85 -14.82 -1.91
CA LYS A 108 22.18 -14.38 -2.38
C LYS A 108 22.08 -13.83 -3.81
N LYS A 109 21.51 -14.60 -4.73
CA LYS A 109 21.30 -14.20 -6.13
C LYS A 109 20.51 -12.89 -6.24
N TYR A 110 19.45 -12.74 -5.44
CA TYR A 110 18.68 -11.50 -5.41
C TYR A 110 19.47 -10.30 -4.91
N THR A 111 20.32 -10.49 -3.89
CA THR A 111 21.15 -9.41 -3.36
C THR A 111 22.20 -9.00 -4.38
N GLU A 112 22.84 -9.97 -5.04
CA GLU A 112 23.82 -9.73 -6.12
C GLU A 112 23.19 -8.97 -7.30
N ASP A 113 22.03 -9.40 -7.80
CA ASP A 113 21.28 -8.71 -8.86
C ASP A 113 20.93 -7.26 -8.47
N LYS A 114 20.58 -7.03 -7.19
CA LYS A 114 20.29 -5.67 -6.71
C LYS A 114 21.55 -4.81 -6.61
N CYS A 115 22.68 -5.37 -6.18
CA CYS A 115 23.96 -4.66 -6.19
C CYS A 115 24.38 -4.30 -7.62
N GLU A 116 24.30 -5.24 -8.56
CA GLU A 116 24.61 -5.01 -9.96
C GLU A 116 23.71 -3.92 -10.58
N GLN A 117 22.41 -3.92 -10.24
CA GLN A 117 21.50 -2.85 -10.64
C GLN A 117 21.91 -1.48 -10.06
N ILE A 118 22.35 -1.42 -8.81
CA ILE A 118 22.84 -0.19 -8.18
C ILE A 118 24.08 0.32 -8.92
N GLU A 119 25.08 -0.54 -9.14
CA GLU A 119 26.32 -0.20 -9.86
C GLU A 119 26.02 0.28 -11.29
N ASN A 120 25.19 -0.44 -12.04
CA ASN A 120 24.82 -0.04 -13.40
C ASN A 120 24.08 1.32 -13.43
N ASN A 121 23.23 1.60 -12.43
CA ASN A 121 22.50 2.88 -12.35
C ASN A 121 23.43 4.06 -12.04
N PHE A 122 24.45 3.86 -11.20
CA PHE A 122 25.47 4.87 -10.93
C PHE A 122 26.43 5.05 -12.11
N SER A 123 27.03 3.97 -12.62
CA SER A 123 28.12 4.06 -13.60
C SER A 123 27.67 4.34 -15.04
N LYS A 124 26.55 3.77 -15.49
CA LYS A 124 26.17 3.82 -16.93
C LYS A 124 25.07 4.81 -17.26
N LYS A 125 24.18 5.09 -16.31
CA LYS A 125 22.94 5.85 -16.59
C LYS A 125 22.85 7.18 -15.84
N ASN A 126 23.80 7.46 -14.93
CA ASN A 126 23.77 8.62 -14.02
C ASN A 126 22.41 8.79 -13.32
N ARG A 127 21.73 7.67 -13.01
CA ARG A 127 20.40 7.62 -12.38
C ARG A 127 20.53 7.44 -10.88
N SER A 128 21.17 8.39 -10.22
CA SER A 128 21.45 8.33 -8.78
C SER A 128 20.18 8.13 -7.95
N ARG A 129 19.06 8.76 -8.35
CA ARG A 129 17.75 8.60 -7.67
C ARG A 129 17.26 7.15 -7.66
N ASP A 130 17.39 6.44 -8.77
CA ASP A 130 16.94 5.05 -8.88
C ASP A 130 17.81 4.12 -8.04
N ALA A 131 19.13 4.34 -8.05
CA ALA A 131 20.06 3.62 -7.20
C ALA A 131 19.74 3.82 -5.70
N TYR A 132 19.53 5.07 -5.27
CA TYR A 132 19.12 5.38 -3.90
C TYR A 132 17.76 4.78 -3.53
N ASN A 133 16.81 4.72 -4.46
CA ASN A 133 15.53 4.05 -4.23
C ASN A 133 15.69 2.54 -4.00
N ILE A 134 16.59 1.87 -4.74
CA ILE A 134 16.90 0.45 -4.52
C ILE A 134 17.54 0.26 -3.15
N ILE A 135 18.55 1.06 -2.80
CA ILE A 135 19.21 1.01 -1.49
C ILE A 135 18.18 1.22 -0.38
N LYS A 136 17.34 2.25 -0.49
CA LYS A 136 16.25 2.54 0.45
C LYS A 136 15.33 1.34 0.60
N ASN A 137 14.94 0.67 -0.48
CA ASN A 137 14.07 -0.50 -0.40
C ASN A 137 14.74 -1.71 0.27
N LEU A 138 16.06 -1.87 0.11
CA LEU A 138 16.82 -2.96 0.75
C LEU A 138 17.06 -2.72 2.24
N THR A 139 17.34 -1.48 2.63
CA THR A 139 17.66 -1.10 4.01
C THR A 139 16.43 -0.71 4.83
N LYS A 140 15.28 -0.49 4.18
CA LYS A 140 14.04 -0.14 4.86
C LYS A 140 13.66 -1.21 5.87
N THR A 141 13.81 -0.87 7.13
CA THR A 141 13.29 -1.65 8.24
C THR A 141 11.78 -1.50 8.32
N PHE A 142 11.10 -2.52 8.82
CA PHE A 142 9.67 -2.43 9.10
C PHE A 142 9.45 -1.40 10.22
N GLN A 143 8.82 -0.29 9.87
CA GLN A 143 8.40 0.71 10.83
C GLN A 143 6.89 0.54 11.03
N PRO A 144 6.44 0.04 12.21
CA PRO A 144 5.02 -0.04 12.49
C PRO A 144 4.44 1.39 12.44
N LYS A 145 3.35 1.57 11.70
CA LYS A 145 2.61 2.82 11.75
C LYS A 145 1.92 2.91 13.11
N SER A 146 2.53 3.62 14.04
CA SER A 146 1.91 3.98 15.30
C SER A 146 1.15 5.28 15.07
N ILE A 147 -0.18 5.21 15.01
CA ILE A 147 -1.03 6.41 14.97
C ILE A 147 -1.43 6.66 16.42
N VAL A 148 -0.82 7.67 17.02
CA VAL A 148 -1.02 8.04 18.42
C VAL A 148 -1.35 9.52 18.44
N ILE A 149 -2.49 9.86 19.00
CA ILE A 149 -2.98 11.25 19.05
C ILE A 149 -3.40 11.57 20.48
N LYS A 150 -3.17 12.81 20.92
CA LYS A 150 -3.66 13.26 22.23
C LYS A 150 -5.08 13.84 22.11
N ASP A 151 -5.92 13.52 23.08
CA ASP A 151 -7.19 14.20 23.27
C ASP A 151 -6.98 15.65 23.77
N GLU A 152 -8.07 16.38 23.96
CA GLU A 152 -8.04 17.77 24.44
C GLU A 152 -7.55 17.88 25.90
N ASN A 153 -7.65 16.80 26.67
CA ASN A 153 -7.21 16.70 28.06
C ASN A 153 -5.77 16.17 28.19
N GLY A 154 -5.09 15.90 27.07
CA GLY A 154 -3.72 15.38 27.02
C GLY A 154 -3.59 13.86 27.11
N ASN A 155 -4.69 13.10 27.16
CA ASN A 155 -4.66 11.63 27.19
C ASN A 155 -4.34 11.05 25.82
N VAL A 156 -3.66 9.91 25.81
CA VAL A 156 -3.16 9.27 24.60
C VAL A 156 -4.22 8.32 24.00
N LEU A 157 -4.72 8.66 22.81
CA LEU A 157 -5.62 7.85 22.01
C LEU A 157 -4.81 6.96 21.05
N THR A 158 -5.07 5.66 21.09
CA THR A 158 -4.42 4.64 20.25
C THR A 158 -5.40 3.84 19.40
N GLU A 159 -6.69 3.88 19.73
CA GLU A 159 -7.76 3.19 19.01
C GLU A 159 -8.21 3.98 17.77
N SER A 160 -8.38 3.29 16.64
CA SER A 160 -8.70 3.93 15.36
C SER A 160 -10.02 4.72 15.37
N GLY A 161 -11.05 4.25 16.09
CA GLY A 161 -12.33 4.95 16.21
C GLY A 161 -12.18 6.28 16.95
N GLN A 162 -11.52 6.24 18.12
CA GLN A 162 -11.27 7.43 18.93
C GLN A 162 -10.40 8.47 18.22
N ILE A 163 -9.40 8.00 17.46
CA ILE A 163 -8.55 8.84 16.62
C ILE A 163 -9.38 9.55 15.53
N LEU A 164 -10.29 8.84 14.86
CA LEU A 164 -11.16 9.42 13.84
C LEU A 164 -12.11 10.48 14.44
N ASP A 165 -12.72 10.19 15.58
CA ASP A 165 -13.59 11.13 16.28
C ASP A 165 -12.84 12.38 16.73
N ARG A 166 -11.59 12.21 17.21
CA ARG A 166 -10.71 13.32 17.56
C ARG A 166 -10.37 14.19 16.36
N TRP A 167 -10.06 13.59 15.21
CA TRP A 167 -9.83 14.32 13.95
C TRP A 167 -11.06 15.10 13.50
N LYS A 168 -12.24 14.48 13.59
CA LYS A 168 -13.52 15.13 13.26
C LYS A 168 -13.73 16.37 14.13
N ARG A 169 -13.67 16.23 15.46
CA ARG A 169 -13.82 17.35 16.40
C ARG A 169 -12.75 18.44 16.20
N TYR A 170 -11.50 18.04 15.96
CA TYR A 170 -10.43 19.00 15.66
C TYR A 170 -10.75 19.82 14.41
N SER A 171 -11.19 19.18 13.32
CA SER A 171 -11.56 19.88 12.09
C SER A 171 -12.77 20.79 12.29
N GLU A 172 -13.81 20.33 12.97
CA GLU A 172 -14.99 21.13 13.30
C GLU A 172 -14.60 22.37 14.11
N ASN A 173 -13.80 22.22 15.16
CA ASN A 173 -13.31 23.35 15.97
C ASN A 173 -12.41 24.30 15.18
N MET A 174 -11.55 23.77 14.30
CA MET A 174 -10.66 24.60 13.46
C MET A 174 -11.46 25.49 12.50
N PHE A 175 -12.57 24.98 11.95
CA PHE A 175 -13.40 25.73 11.00
C PHE A 175 -14.55 26.51 11.64
N ALA A 176 -14.97 26.17 12.87
CA ALA A 176 -15.98 26.91 13.62
C ALA A 176 -15.52 28.35 13.96
N ASN A 177 -14.23 28.54 14.23
CA ASN A 177 -13.65 29.87 14.54
C ASN A 177 -13.49 30.78 13.31
N THR A 178 -13.74 30.28 12.10
CA THR A 178 -13.74 31.08 10.87
C THR A 178 -15.13 31.60 10.53
N SER A 179 -16.17 31.15 11.25
CA SER A 179 -17.57 31.54 11.04
C SER A 179 -18.08 32.62 12.01
N GLU A 180 -17.27 33.09 12.95
CA GLU A 180 -17.58 34.32 13.66
C GLU A 180 -17.19 35.53 12.81
N PRO A 181 -18.12 36.40 12.40
CA PRO A 181 -17.73 37.72 11.95
C PRO A 181 -17.11 38.41 13.16
N LYS A 182 -15.79 38.61 13.13
CA LYS A 182 -15.15 39.52 14.08
C LYS A 182 -15.86 40.87 13.97
N GLN A 183 -16.77 41.15 14.90
CA GLN A 183 -17.34 42.46 15.11
C GLN A 183 -16.25 43.34 15.73
N THR A 184 -15.29 43.74 14.92
CA THR A 184 -14.68 45.05 15.08
C THR A 184 -15.41 45.94 14.09
N ALA A 185 -16.37 46.70 14.60
CA ALA A 185 -16.99 47.78 13.87
C ALA A 185 -15.92 48.81 13.52
N VAL A 186 -15.31 48.64 12.34
CA VAL A 186 -14.71 49.72 11.58
C VAL A 186 -15.35 49.63 10.21
N ASP A 187 -16.12 50.66 9.91
CA ASP A 187 -16.96 50.82 8.75
C ASP A 187 -16.09 50.97 7.50
N ASN A 188 -15.55 49.86 6.97
CA ASN A 188 -14.85 49.83 5.69
C ASN A 188 -15.47 48.76 4.81
N LYS A 189 -16.42 49.21 3.99
CA LYS A 189 -17.00 48.47 2.88
C LYS A 189 -15.99 48.35 1.75
N GLU A 190 -14.91 47.59 1.96
CA GLU A 190 -14.03 47.21 0.86
C GLU A 190 -14.46 45.84 0.32
N ARG A 191 -15.00 45.92 -0.89
CA ARG A 191 -15.19 44.78 -1.77
C ARG A 191 -13.83 44.09 -1.90
N TYR A 192 -13.75 42.80 -1.61
CA TYR A 192 -12.62 41.98 -2.04
C TYR A 192 -12.65 41.91 -3.57
N THR A 193 -12.02 42.89 -4.21
CA THR A 193 -11.56 42.74 -5.58
C THR A 193 -10.34 41.85 -5.52
N ASP A 194 -10.32 40.80 -6.34
CA ASP A 194 -9.20 39.89 -6.57
C ASP A 194 -8.06 40.61 -7.33
N THR A 195 -7.73 41.80 -6.84
CA THR A 195 -6.72 42.70 -7.41
C THR A 195 -5.56 42.62 -6.45
N GLU A 196 -4.46 42.02 -6.92
CA GLU A 196 -3.17 42.09 -6.22
C GLU A 196 -2.93 43.55 -5.83
N LEU A 197 -2.87 43.81 -4.52
CA LEU A 197 -2.58 45.14 -4.01
C LEU A 197 -1.20 45.53 -4.52
N GLU A 198 -1.06 46.78 -4.98
CA GLU A 198 0.24 47.28 -5.40
C GLU A 198 1.23 47.18 -4.22
N PRO A 199 2.48 46.75 -4.46
CA PRO A 199 3.45 46.58 -3.40
C PRO A 199 3.72 47.92 -2.73
N LEU A 200 3.69 47.93 -1.39
CA LEU A 200 3.94 49.15 -0.63
C LEU A 200 5.40 49.54 -0.79
N ARG A 201 5.67 50.84 -0.96
CA ARG A 201 7.04 51.36 -1.11
C ARG A 201 8.00 50.87 -0.03
N SER A 202 7.54 50.80 1.23
CA SER A 202 8.36 50.30 2.34
C SER A 202 8.72 48.82 2.23
N GLU A 203 7.85 48.01 1.62
CA GLU A 203 8.12 46.58 1.36
C GLU A 203 9.21 46.42 0.30
N VAL A 204 9.14 47.24 -0.76
CA VAL A 204 10.17 47.28 -1.81
C VAL A 204 11.50 47.79 -1.26
N GLU A 205 11.50 48.85 -0.46
CA GLU A 205 12.70 49.37 0.21
C GLU A 205 13.30 48.35 1.18
N TRP A 206 12.47 47.59 1.89
CA TRP A 206 12.95 46.53 2.77
C TRP A 206 13.57 45.35 1.98
N ALA A 207 12.91 44.91 0.90
CA ALA A 207 13.40 43.82 0.06
C ALA A 207 14.71 44.17 -0.64
N THR A 208 14.83 45.40 -1.15
CA THR A 208 16.06 45.92 -1.76
C THR A 208 17.21 45.97 -0.75
N ASN A 209 16.98 46.50 0.44
CA ASN A 209 17.99 46.55 1.51
C ASN A 209 18.33 45.18 2.11
N SER A 210 17.51 44.15 1.90
CA SER A 210 17.73 42.79 2.41
C SER A 210 18.50 41.89 1.45
N LEU A 211 18.82 42.36 0.24
CA LEU A 211 19.70 41.66 -0.69
C LEU A 211 21.13 41.61 -0.17
N LYS A 212 21.85 40.54 -0.53
CA LYS A 212 23.25 40.35 -0.14
C LYS A 212 24.15 40.95 -1.20
N ASP A 213 25.02 41.88 -0.81
CA ASP A 213 26.01 42.48 -1.70
C ASP A 213 26.94 41.45 -2.33
N ARG A 214 27.47 41.78 -3.53
CA ARG A 214 28.52 41.02 -4.25
C ARG A 214 28.11 39.63 -4.71
N LYS A 215 26.82 39.43 -5.03
CA LYS A 215 26.38 38.25 -5.78
C LYS A 215 26.80 38.38 -7.24
N SER A 216 27.14 37.24 -7.85
CA SER A 216 27.47 37.20 -9.27
C SER A 216 26.26 37.69 -10.10
N PRO A 217 26.49 38.52 -11.14
CA PRO A 217 25.41 39.04 -11.98
C PRO A 217 24.59 37.93 -12.65
N GLY A 218 23.32 38.21 -12.92
CA GLY A 218 22.44 37.34 -13.69
C GLY A 218 22.78 37.31 -15.18
N CYS A 219 21.94 36.66 -15.99
CA CYS A 219 22.09 36.66 -17.44
C CYS A 219 21.80 38.02 -18.09
N ASP A 220 21.26 38.96 -17.32
CA ASP A 220 21.04 40.37 -17.64
C ASP A 220 22.23 41.27 -17.24
N GLU A 221 23.30 40.70 -16.68
CA GLU A 221 24.53 41.39 -16.25
C GLU A 221 24.33 42.45 -15.15
N ILE A 222 23.16 42.49 -14.51
CA ILE A 222 22.88 43.41 -13.41
C ILE A 222 23.37 42.78 -12.10
N THR A 223 24.13 43.55 -11.32
CA THR A 223 24.63 43.14 -10.01
C THR A 223 23.68 43.59 -8.91
N ALA A 224 23.54 42.78 -7.86
CA ALA A 224 22.79 43.12 -6.64
C ALA A 224 23.52 44.17 -5.79
#